data_AF-A0A4Q2YFK4-F1
#
_entry.id   AF-A0A4Q2YFK4-F1
#
_cell.length_a   1.000
_cell.length_b   1.000
_cell.length_c   1.000
_cell.angle_alpha   90.00
_cell.angle_beta   90.00
_cell.angle_gamma   90.00
#
_symmetry.space_group_name_H-M   'P 1'
#
loop_
_entity.id
_entity.type
_entity.pdbx_description
1 polymer ?
#
loop_
_entity_poly.entity_id
_entity_poly.type
_entity_poly.pdbx_seq_one_letter_code
_entity_poly.pdbx_strand_id
1 'polypeptide(L)'
;MKSPLLPVATLVVGVAAGLLLDKEVVVKRGSMKADAVANFPTRHNSGERERSTEDAVLADFIGGRTPGELDAEEVYRLLLPWNQRVAFDRTFGNTQEDVRRDYRLRLLLRKIPLPVLGQTLDLARRGDVSFSTSHEIFAILAARDWDNAMAWAADQRDTKDLKSAALDLMAETNPDLARVIYEDWLNDGTAGRSGSVATTIARHEAGRGHAALLEFLEGLPSITERPSISQLMRELPDEVVPDFLKEFQRRGMEDTTAYPVDRLMLETEDTHPKEFHRWIESLEPEKRSRLSIHRWNSLG
;
A
#
# COMPACT_ATOMS: atom_id res chain seq x y z
N MET A 1 -61.09 8.01 -7.90
CA MET A 1 -61.61 7.73 -9.26
C MET A 1 -60.68 8.39 -10.25
N LYS A 2 -60.06 7.81 -11.28
CA LYS A 2 -59.91 6.47 -11.89
C LYS A 2 -58.67 6.62 -12.81
N SER A 3 -57.80 5.62 -12.88
CA SER A 3 -56.72 5.53 -13.90
C SER A 3 -57.31 5.32 -15.31
N PRO A 4 -56.50 5.54 -16.37
CA PRO A 4 -56.37 4.53 -17.43
C PRO A 4 -54.90 4.38 -17.89
N LEU A 5 -54.31 3.17 -17.82
CA LEU A 5 -54.30 2.10 -18.85
C LEU A 5 -53.43 2.41 -20.08
N LEU A 6 -52.25 1.77 -20.08
CA LEU A 6 -51.46 1.41 -21.26
C LEU A 6 -52.20 0.38 -22.14
N PRO A 7 -51.80 0.26 -23.41
CA PRO A 7 -51.64 -1.06 -24.01
C PRO A 7 -50.26 -1.29 -24.66
N VAL A 8 -49.83 -2.52 -24.49
CA VAL A 8 -48.65 -3.25 -24.98
C VAL A 8 -48.83 -3.66 -26.45
N ALA A 9 -47.72 -3.83 -27.21
CA ALA A 9 -47.45 -4.84 -28.27
C ALA A 9 -46.35 -4.30 -29.23
N THR A 10 -45.34 -5.00 -29.76
CA THR A 10 -44.94 -6.43 -29.75
C THR A 10 -43.47 -6.50 -30.19
N LEU A 11 -42.77 -7.54 -29.75
CA LEU A 11 -41.39 -7.91 -30.04
C LEU A 11 -41.40 -9.09 -31.02
N VAL A 12 -40.64 -9.07 -32.14
CA VAL A 12 -40.16 -10.28 -32.82
C VAL A 12 -38.79 -10.04 -33.46
N VAL A 13 -37.89 -10.98 -33.17
CA VAL A 13 -36.48 -11.16 -33.51
C VAL A 13 -36.28 -11.60 -34.97
N GLY A 14 -35.15 -11.21 -35.58
CA GLY A 14 -34.65 -11.79 -36.82
C GLY A 14 -33.12 -11.84 -36.86
N VAL A 15 -32.55 -12.98 -36.48
CA VAL A 15 -31.15 -13.36 -36.69
C VAL A 15 -31.09 -14.24 -37.94
N ALA A 16 -30.24 -13.90 -38.92
CA ALA A 16 -29.27 -14.82 -39.55
C ALA A 16 -28.51 -14.16 -40.71
N ALA A 17 -27.18 -14.14 -40.56
CA ALA A 17 -26.08 -14.35 -41.52
C ALA A 17 -26.23 -13.93 -43.00
N GLY A 18 -25.27 -13.29 -43.65
CA GLY A 18 -23.93 -12.89 -43.22
C GLY A 18 -23.06 -12.38 -44.40
N LEU A 19 -21.85 -11.96 -44.04
CA LEU A 19 -20.63 -11.92 -44.87
C LEU A 19 -20.60 -10.96 -46.08
N LEU A 20 -19.97 -9.79 -45.92
CA LEU A 20 -18.54 -9.58 -46.20
C LEU A 20 -18.13 -8.10 -46.09
N LEU A 21 -16.94 -7.91 -45.53
CA LEU A 21 -16.05 -6.74 -45.61
C LEU A 21 -16.40 -5.51 -44.76
N ASP A 22 -15.47 -4.82 -44.12
CA ASP A 22 -14.19 -5.10 -43.45
C ASP A 22 -13.89 -3.76 -42.74
N LYS A 23 -13.27 -3.81 -41.57
CA LYS A 23 -12.77 -2.68 -40.75
C LYS A 23 -13.80 -1.76 -40.10
N GLU A 24 -14.19 -2.11 -38.88
CA GLU A 24 -14.29 -1.10 -37.83
C GLU A 24 -13.89 -1.65 -36.46
N VAL A 25 -13.20 -0.78 -35.73
CA VAL A 25 -12.67 -0.90 -34.39
C VAL A 25 -13.82 -1.12 -33.41
N VAL A 26 -13.89 -2.30 -32.80
CA VAL A 26 -14.77 -2.57 -31.67
C VAL A 26 -13.91 -2.83 -30.44
N VAL A 27 -14.04 -1.89 -29.49
CA VAL A 27 -13.59 -1.97 -28.10
C VAL A 27 -14.12 -3.26 -27.48
N LYS A 28 -13.25 -4.26 -27.37
CA LYS A 28 -13.47 -5.44 -26.52
C LYS A 28 -13.23 -5.02 -25.07
N ARG A 29 -14.32 -4.95 -24.31
CA ARG A 29 -14.32 -5.13 -22.85
C ARG A 29 -13.79 -6.54 -22.60
N GLY A 30 -12.47 -6.64 -22.47
CA GLY A 30 -11.80 -7.89 -22.19
C GLY A 30 -12.14 -8.32 -20.78
N SER A 31 -12.80 -9.47 -20.66
CA SER A 31 -12.59 -10.35 -19.53
C SER A 31 -11.09 -10.39 -19.24
N MET A 32 -10.66 -9.87 -18.10
CA MET A 32 -9.31 -10.15 -17.60
C MET A 32 -9.23 -11.66 -17.42
N LYS A 33 -8.69 -12.31 -18.44
CA LYS A 33 -8.24 -13.68 -18.39
C LYS A 33 -7.22 -13.76 -17.28
N ALA A 34 -7.39 -14.78 -16.46
CA ALA A 34 -6.52 -15.24 -15.40
C ALA A 34 -5.15 -15.75 -15.91
N ASP A 35 -4.48 -14.99 -16.80
CA ASP A 35 -3.21 -15.38 -17.43
C ASP A 35 -2.03 -14.49 -16.98
N ALA A 36 -2.21 -13.64 -15.95
CA ALA A 36 -1.13 -12.84 -15.35
C ALA A 36 -0.67 -13.32 -13.95
N VAL A 37 -1.17 -14.47 -13.46
CA VAL A 37 -0.75 -15.06 -12.16
C VAL A 37 -0.05 -16.41 -12.32
N ALA A 38 0.04 -16.95 -13.54
CA ALA A 38 0.67 -18.23 -13.81
C ALA A 38 2.13 -18.06 -14.27
N ASN A 39 3.04 -17.74 -13.34
CA ASN A 39 4.48 -18.11 -13.37
C ASN A 39 5.25 -17.48 -12.20
N PHE A 40 4.71 -17.56 -10.98
CA PHE A 40 5.57 -17.47 -9.80
C PHE A 40 6.13 -18.85 -9.52
N PRO A 41 7.44 -19.00 -9.23
CA PRO A 41 8.01 -20.31 -8.94
C PRO A 41 7.37 -20.89 -7.68
N THR A 42 6.41 -21.80 -7.86
CA THR A 42 5.98 -22.75 -6.84
C THR A 42 7.18 -23.63 -6.51
N ARG A 43 7.95 -23.20 -5.50
CA ARG A 43 9.02 -23.98 -4.89
C ARG A 43 8.40 -25.21 -4.21
N HIS A 44 8.23 -26.29 -4.97
CA HIS A 44 8.07 -27.63 -4.41
C HIS A 44 9.41 -28.09 -3.85
N ASN A 45 9.72 -27.68 -2.62
CA ASN A 45 10.79 -28.29 -1.85
C ASN A 45 10.20 -29.49 -1.09
N SER A 46 10.15 -30.64 -1.75
CA SER A 46 10.15 -31.94 -1.08
C SER A 46 11.59 -32.28 -0.70
N GLY A 47 11.99 -31.82 0.48
CA GLY A 47 13.28 -32.09 1.10
C GLY A 47 13.17 -31.58 2.53
N GLU A 48 13.68 -32.34 3.50
CA GLU A 48 13.62 -32.01 4.94
C GLU A 48 13.82 -30.52 5.17
N ARG A 49 12.76 -29.84 5.65
CA ARG A 49 12.81 -28.40 5.96
C ARG A 49 13.81 -28.23 7.09
N GLU A 50 14.98 -27.69 6.77
CA GLU A 50 15.77 -26.92 7.73
C GLU A 50 14.79 -25.98 8.43
N ARG A 51 14.57 -26.18 9.74
CA ARG A 51 13.68 -25.32 10.52
C ARG A 51 14.24 -23.91 10.43
N SER A 52 13.50 -23.02 9.79
CA SER A 52 13.90 -21.62 9.69
C SER A 52 14.00 -21.03 11.10
N THR A 53 14.87 -20.05 11.31
CA THR A 53 15.01 -19.36 12.61
C THR A 53 13.66 -18.84 13.12
N GLU A 54 12.79 -18.42 12.20
CA GLU A 54 11.41 -18.00 12.50
C GLU A 54 10.55 -19.14 13.08
N ASP A 55 10.66 -20.35 12.55
CA ASP A 55 9.89 -21.50 13.03
C ASP A 55 10.36 -21.93 14.43
N ALA A 56 11.66 -21.80 14.73
CA ALA A 56 12.19 -22.03 16.06
C ALA A 56 11.69 -20.98 17.07
N VAL A 57 11.67 -19.70 16.68
CA VAL A 57 11.13 -18.61 17.50
C VAL A 57 9.64 -18.80 17.78
N LEU A 58 8.87 -19.23 16.78
CA LEU A 58 7.46 -19.52 16.95
C LEU A 58 7.24 -20.73 17.84
N ALA A 59 7.97 -21.83 17.62
CA ALA A 59 7.85 -23.03 18.44
C ALA A 59 8.09 -22.71 19.93
N ASP A 60 9.11 -21.91 20.27
CA ASP A 60 9.32 -21.42 21.65
C ASP A 60 8.10 -20.67 22.19
N PHE A 61 7.51 -19.79 21.38
CA PHE A 61 6.36 -18.98 21.76
C PHE A 61 5.07 -19.78 21.98
N ILE A 62 4.84 -20.85 21.21
CA ILE A 62 3.59 -21.64 21.24
C ILE A 62 3.75 -23.03 21.89
N GLY A 63 4.79 -23.20 22.71
CA GLY A 63 4.98 -24.39 23.55
C GLY A 63 5.49 -25.62 22.80
N GLY A 64 6.37 -25.42 21.82
CA GLY A 64 6.96 -26.48 20.98
C GLY A 64 6.08 -26.92 19.81
N ARG A 65 4.87 -26.37 19.70
CA ARG A 65 3.90 -26.68 18.64
C ARG A 65 4.23 -25.97 17.33
N THR A 66 3.55 -26.38 16.26
CA THR A 66 3.56 -25.68 14.97
C THR A 66 2.33 -24.77 14.83
N PRO A 67 2.38 -23.67 14.06
CA PRO A 67 1.23 -22.78 13.86
C PRO A 67 -0.02 -23.47 13.30
N GLY A 68 0.14 -24.61 12.60
CA GLY A 68 -0.96 -25.39 12.07
C GLY A 68 -1.74 -26.20 13.10
N GLU A 69 -1.20 -26.35 14.31
CA GLU A 69 -1.82 -27.08 15.43
C GLU A 69 -2.68 -26.18 16.32
N LEU A 70 -2.71 -24.86 16.05
CA LEU A 70 -3.50 -23.90 16.80
C LEU A 70 -4.91 -23.77 16.21
N ASP A 71 -5.92 -23.78 17.08
CA ASP A 71 -7.25 -23.34 16.71
C ASP A 71 -7.43 -21.81 16.84
N ALA A 72 -8.54 -21.28 16.34
CA ALA A 72 -8.80 -19.85 16.33
C ALA A 72 -8.99 -19.26 17.73
N GLU A 73 -9.54 -20.02 18.68
CA GLU A 73 -9.70 -19.56 20.05
C GLU A 73 -8.37 -19.46 20.77
N GLU A 74 -7.46 -20.41 20.55
CA GLU A 74 -6.11 -20.38 21.08
C GLU A 74 -5.34 -19.17 20.56
N VAL A 75 -5.39 -18.92 19.26
CA VAL A 75 -4.78 -17.71 18.67
C VAL A 75 -5.42 -16.45 19.27
N TYR A 76 -6.74 -16.39 19.34
CA TYR A 76 -7.46 -15.26 19.96
C TYR A 76 -7.04 -15.02 21.42
N ARG A 77 -6.89 -16.07 22.23
CA ARG A 77 -6.41 -15.97 23.61
C ARG A 77 -4.97 -15.43 23.69
N LEU A 78 -4.10 -15.81 22.75
CA LEU A 78 -2.74 -15.28 22.66
C LEU A 78 -2.71 -13.78 22.31
N LEU A 79 -3.75 -13.28 21.62
CA LEU A 79 -3.92 -11.86 21.27
C LEU A 79 -4.52 -11.02 22.40
N LEU A 80 -5.17 -11.61 23.41
CA LEU A 80 -5.80 -10.84 24.50
C LEU A 80 -4.83 -9.90 25.24
N PRO A 81 -3.58 -10.28 25.53
CA PRO A 81 -2.62 -9.37 26.16
C PRO A 81 -2.19 -8.22 25.24
N TRP A 82 -2.34 -8.39 23.92
CA TRP A 82 -2.22 -7.31 22.93
C TRP A 82 -3.37 -6.30 23.06
N ASN A 83 -4.53 -6.68 23.60
CA ASN A 83 -5.68 -5.78 23.77
C ASN A 83 -5.56 -4.86 25.00
N GLN A 84 -4.72 -5.23 25.96
CA GLN A 84 -4.40 -4.37 27.11
C GLN A 84 -3.53 -3.16 26.71
N ARG A 85 -3.18 -3.04 25.43
CA ARG A 85 -2.62 -1.83 24.80
C ARG A 85 -3.62 -0.69 24.90
N VAL A 86 -3.61 0.02 26.01
CA VAL A 86 -4.28 1.31 26.11
C VAL A 86 -3.60 2.24 25.10
N ALA A 87 -4.34 2.75 24.11
CA ALA A 87 -3.83 3.61 23.04
C ALA A 87 -3.13 4.91 23.52
N PHE A 88 -3.22 5.22 24.81
CA PHE A 88 -2.60 6.38 25.45
C PHE A 88 -1.32 6.08 26.21
N ASP A 89 -0.97 4.80 26.43
CA ASP A 89 0.26 4.45 27.11
C ASP A 89 1.42 4.42 26.11
N ARG A 90 2.04 5.58 25.89
CA ARG A 90 3.26 5.75 25.08
C ARG A 90 4.46 4.96 25.61
N THR A 91 4.31 4.22 26.71
CA THR A 91 5.38 3.37 27.26
C THR A 91 5.35 1.92 26.78
N PHE A 92 4.24 1.46 26.19
CA PHE A 92 4.19 0.12 25.59
C PHE A 92 4.89 0.13 24.23
N GLY A 93 5.95 -0.67 24.11
CA GLY A 93 6.96 -0.56 23.04
C GLY A 93 8.33 -0.07 23.53
N ASN A 94 8.44 0.36 24.80
CA ASN A 94 9.70 0.79 25.38
C ASN A 94 10.49 -0.34 26.07
N THR A 95 9.89 -1.53 26.22
CA THR A 95 10.60 -2.71 26.73
C THR A 95 10.96 -3.66 25.60
N GLN A 96 12.14 -4.29 25.71
CA GLN A 96 12.59 -5.27 24.73
C GLN A 96 11.67 -6.51 24.69
N GLU A 97 11.04 -6.85 25.82
CA GLU A 97 10.13 -7.99 25.92
C GLU A 97 8.83 -7.76 25.13
N ASP A 98 8.27 -6.55 25.20
CA ASP A 98 7.07 -6.19 24.43
C ASP A 98 7.34 -6.23 22.92
N VAL A 99 8.48 -5.71 22.48
CA VAL A 99 8.89 -5.74 21.06
C VAL A 99 9.07 -7.19 20.59
N ARG A 100 9.71 -8.04 21.38
CA ARG A 100 9.87 -9.47 21.06
C ARG A 100 8.52 -10.18 20.98
N ARG A 101 7.62 -9.89 21.92
CA ARG A 101 6.28 -10.49 21.95
C ARG A 101 5.46 -10.06 20.75
N ASP A 102 5.49 -8.77 20.41
CA ASP A 102 4.82 -8.22 19.22
C ASP A 102 5.30 -8.89 17.94
N TYR A 103 6.63 -8.99 17.78
CA TYR A 103 7.24 -9.71 16.67
C TYR A 103 6.76 -11.16 16.58
N ARG A 104 6.76 -11.90 17.68
CA ARG A 104 6.31 -13.31 17.74
C ARG A 104 4.83 -13.45 17.37
N LEU A 105 3.97 -12.53 17.83
CA LEU A 105 2.55 -12.52 17.50
C LEU A 105 2.29 -12.22 16.02
N ARG A 106 2.93 -11.18 15.46
CA ARG A 106 2.85 -10.87 14.02
C ARG A 106 3.34 -12.04 13.17
N LEU A 107 4.45 -12.65 13.57
CA LEU A 107 4.99 -13.83 12.91
C LEU A 107 4.01 -15.01 12.98
N LEU A 108 3.34 -15.21 14.12
CA LEU A 108 2.33 -16.26 14.27
C LEU A 108 1.16 -16.05 13.30
N LEU A 109 0.57 -14.85 13.28
CA LEU A 109 -0.56 -14.50 12.41
C LEU A 109 -0.22 -14.70 10.92
N ARG A 110 1.04 -14.45 10.53
CA ARG A 110 1.52 -14.71 9.16
C ARG A 110 1.62 -16.20 8.83
N LYS A 111 1.80 -17.08 9.81
CA LYS A 111 2.04 -18.53 9.61
C LYS A 111 0.86 -19.45 9.93
N ILE A 112 -0.12 -19.03 10.73
CA ILE A 112 -1.32 -19.85 11.01
C ILE A 112 -2.12 -20.12 9.73
N PRO A 113 -2.87 -21.23 9.61
CA PRO A 113 -3.70 -21.50 8.42
C PRO A 113 -4.73 -20.38 8.14
N LEU A 114 -5.01 -20.12 6.86
CA LEU A 114 -5.98 -19.07 6.45
C LEU A 114 -7.37 -19.23 7.11
N PRO A 115 -7.96 -20.45 7.21
CA PRO A 115 -9.24 -20.61 7.90
C PRO A 115 -9.19 -20.22 9.38
N VAL A 116 -8.07 -20.53 10.05
CA VAL A 116 -7.86 -20.18 11.47
C VAL A 116 -7.70 -18.67 11.62
N LEU A 117 -6.97 -18.02 10.71
CA LEU A 117 -6.82 -16.56 10.71
C LEU A 117 -8.17 -15.84 10.50
N GLY A 118 -9.00 -16.30 9.56
CA GLY A 118 -10.34 -15.74 9.32
C GLY A 118 -11.25 -15.88 10.55
N GLN A 119 -11.28 -17.06 11.16
CA GLN A 119 -12.04 -17.27 12.41
C GLN A 119 -11.49 -16.45 13.58
N THR A 120 -10.17 -16.28 13.66
CA THR A 120 -9.54 -15.42 14.68
C THR A 120 -9.96 -13.97 14.50
N LEU A 121 -10.03 -13.48 13.26
CA LEU A 121 -10.52 -12.14 12.94
C LEU A 121 -11.99 -11.96 13.37
N ASP A 122 -12.85 -12.95 13.10
CA ASP A 122 -14.23 -12.92 13.55
C ASP A 122 -14.35 -12.85 15.08
N LEU A 123 -13.55 -13.63 15.80
CA LEU A 123 -13.47 -13.59 17.26
C LEU A 123 -12.97 -12.23 17.75
N ALA A 124 -11.92 -11.70 17.12
CA ALA A 124 -11.39 -10.38 17.44
C ALA A 124 -12.43 -9.28 17.30
N ARG A 125 -13.23 -9.30 16.24
CA ARG A 125 -14.26 -8.28 15.98
C ARG A 125 -15.46 -8.36 16.91
N ARG A 126 -15.78 -9.55 17.44
CA ARG A 126 -16.89 -9.74 18.39
C ARG A 126 -16.47 -9.61 19.85
N GLY A 127 -15.20 -9.83 20.14
CA GLY A 127 -14.63 -9.79 21.48
C GLY A 127 -14.06 -8.43 21.86
N ASP A 128 -13.24 -8.42 22.92
CA ASP A 128 -12.63 -7.21 23.49
C ASP A 128 -11.30 -6.84 22.81
N VAL A 129 -11.14 -7.15 21.52
CA VAL A 129 -9.94 -6.74 20.77
C VAL A 129 -10.09 -5.30 20.31
N SER A 130 -9.01 -4.52 20.44
CA SER A 130 -9.02 -3.13 19.98
C SER A 130 -9.28 -3.04 18.48
N PHE A 131 -9.95 -1.97 18.05
CA PHE A 131 -10.23 -1.72 16.65
C PHE A 131 -8.94 -1.79 15.79
N SER A 132 -7.87 -1.14 16.24
CA SER A 132 -6.56 -1.15 15.59
C SER A 132 -5.96 -2.56 15.45
N THR A 133 -6.09 -3.40 16.48
CA THR A 133 -5.58 -4.78 16.44
C THR A 133 -6.39 -5.64 15.48
N SER A 134 -7.72 -5.46 15.43
CA SER A 134 -8.56 -6.17 14.46
C SER A 134 -8.20 -5.80 13.01
N HIS A 135 -7.82 -4.54 12.77
CA HIS A 135 -7.36 -4.07 11.46
C HIS A 135 -6.01 -4.67 11.08
N GLU A 136 -5.11 -4.86 12.03
CA GLU A 136 -3.82 -5.52 11.80
C GLU A 136 -4.01 -7.00 11.41
N ILE A 137 -4.90 -7.72 12.11
CA ILE A 137 -5.23 -9.11 11.75
C ILE A 137 -5.85 -9.17 10.35
N PHE A 138 -6.76 -8.24 10.03
CA PHE A 138 -7.33 -8.12 8.70
C PHE A 138 -6.28 -7.84 7.63
N ALA A 139 -5.36 -6.91 7.88
CA ALA A 139 -4.28 -6.59 6.95
C ALA A 139 -3.42 -7.83 6.66
N ILE A 140 -3.11 -8.64 7.69
CA ILE A 140 -2.36 -9.89 7.52
C ILE A 140 -3.16 -10.92 6.70
N LEU A 141 -4.48 -10.99 6.87
CA LEU A 141 -5.34 -11.83 6.03
C LEU A 141 -5.28 -11.37 4.57
N ALA A 142 -5.45 -10.07 4.33
CA ALA A 142 -5.44 -9.47 3.00
C ALA A 142 -4.09 -9.63 2.28
N ALA A 143 -2.96 -9.51 2.99
CA ALA A 143 -1.63 -9.72 2.42
C ALA A 143 -1.39 -11.19 1.99
N ARG A 144 -2.17 -12.14 2.52
CA ARG A 144 -2.05 -13.57 2.19
C ARG A 144 -3.10 -14.04 1.19
N ASP A 145 -4.29 -13.45 1.22
CA ASP A 145 -5.43 -13.77 0.38
C ASP A 145 -6.33 -12.53 0.24
N TRP A 146 -6.02 -11.69 -0.75
CA TRP A 146 -6.67 -10.39 -0.96
C TRP A 146 -8.16 -10.55 -1.25
N ASP A 147 -8.54 -11.47 -2.14
CA ASP A 147 -9.92 -11.64 -2.58
C ASP A 147 -10.82 -12.10 -1.43
N ASN A 148 -10.35 -13.06 -0.63
CA ASN A 148 -11.07 -13.53 0.56
C ASN A 148 -11.22 -12.42 1.61
N ALA A 149 -10.15 -11.65 1.85
CA ALA A 149 -10.22 -10.52 2.78
C ALA A 149 -11.20 -9.45 2.29
N MET A 150 -11.19 -9.10 1.00
CA MET A 150 -12.13 -8.11 0.44
C MET A 150 -13.58 -8.59 0.50
N ALA A 151 -13.83 -9.89 0.26
CA ALA A 151 -15.15 -10.48 0.43
C ALA A 151 -15.63 -10.39 1.89
N TRP A 152 -14.77 -10.68 2.85
CA TRP A 152 -15.09 -10.51 4.28
C TRP A 152 -15.34 -9.04 4.66
N ALA A 153 -14.56 -8.10 4.09
CA ALA A 153 -14.67 -6.68 4.39
C ALA A 153 -15.90 -6.00 3.78
N ALA A 154 -16.53 -6.60 2.76
CA ALA A 154 -17.64 -6.01 2.02
C ALA A 154 -18.85 -5.68 2.90
N ASP A 155 -19.08 -6.48 3.96
CA ASP A 155 -20.21 -6.32 4.88
C ASP A 155 -19.86 -5.50 6.14
N GLN A 156 -18.64 -4.97 6.23
CA GLN A 156 -18.18 -4.19 7.39
C GLN A 156 -18.56 -2.71 7.25
N ARG A 157 -18.74 -2.01 8.38
CA ARG A 157 -19.00 -0.56 8.36
C ARG A 157 -17.74 0.26 8.06
N ASP A 158 -16.59 -0.28 8.42
CA ASP A 158 -15.25 0.30 8.34
C ASP A 158 -14.43 -0.23 7.15
N THR A 159 -15.07 -0.72 6.08
CA THR A 159 -14.41 -1.30 4.91
C THR A 159 -13.30 -0.42 4.32
N LYS A 160 -13.49 0.91 4.32
CA LYS A 160 -12.47 1.84 3.79
C LYS A 160 -11.20 1.84 4.64
N ASP A 161 -11.34 1.85 5.97
CA ASP A 161 -10.22 1.83 6.89
C ASP A 161 -9.50 0.48 6.85
N LEU A 162 -10.27 -0.62 6.76
CA LEU A 162 -9.74 -1.97 6.57
C LEU A 162 -8.91 -2.08 5.28
N LYS A 163 -9.44 -1.58 4.15
CA LYS A 163 -8.72 -1.52 2.87
C LYS A 163 -7.43 -0.72 2.98
N SER A 164 -7.45 0.43 3.67
CA SER A 164 -6.26 1.24 3.90
C SER A 164 -5.20 0.46 4.68
N ALA A 165 -5.57 -0.15 5.82
CA ALA A 165 -4.64 -0.91 6.65
C ALA A 165 -4.03 -2.11 5.91
N ALA A 166 -4.84 -2.80 5.09
CA ALA A 166 -4.36 -3.88 4.23
C ALA A 166 -3.36 -3.39 3.18
N LEU A 167 -3.65 -2.25 2.54
CA LEU A 167 -2.74 -1.65 1.56
C LEU A 167 -1.45 -1.14 2.18
N ASP A 168 -1.49 -0.54 3.37
CA ASP A 168 -0.29 -0.14 4.11
C ASP A 168 0.63 -1.36 4.33
N LEU A 169 0.09 -2.48 4.85
CA LEU A 169 0.89 -3.68 5.07
C LEU A 169 1.37 -4.32 3.76
N MET A 170 0.53 -4.33 2.71
CA MET A 170 0.96 -4.84 1.40
C MET A 170 2.05 -3.96 0.80
N ALA A 171 2.01 -2.65 0.94
CA ALA A 171 3.07 -1.77 0.46
C ALA A 171 4.41 -2.11 1.12
N GLU A 172 4.41 -2.52 2.39
CA GLU A 172 5.62 -2.96 3.09
C GLU A 172 6.10 -4.36 2.69
N THR A 173 5.18 -5.28 2.40
CA THR A 173 5.49 -6.73 2.25
C THR A 173 5.50 -7.23 0.80
N ASN A 174 4.70 -6.62 -0.07
CA ASN A 174 4.59 -6.89 -1.50
C ASN A 174 4.23 -5.59 -2.26
N PRO A 175 5.18 -4.65 -2.37
CA PRO A 175 4.93 -3.33 -2.94
C PRO A 175 4.45 -3.34 -4.39
N ASP A 176 4.83 -4.34 -5.19
CA ASP A 176 4.39 -4.46 -6.58
C ASP A 176 2.88 -4.73 -6.67
N LEU A 177 2.38 -5.67 -5.88
CA LEU A 177 0.95 -5.95 -5.80
C LEU A 177 0.20 -4.75 -5.18
N ALA A 178 0.78 -4.14 -4.14
CA ALA A 178 0.20 -2.96 -3.51
C ALA A 178 0.02 -1.80 -4.49
N ARG A 179 1.00 -1.56 -5.37
CA ARG A 179 0.92 -0.55 -6.43
C ARG A 179 -0.26 -0.78 -7.36
N VAL A 180 -0.41 -1.99 -7.89
CA VAL A 180 -1.52 -2.34 -8.80
C VAL A 180 -2.87 -2.07 -8.14
N ILE A 181 -3.02 -2.49 -6.88
CA ILE A 181 -4.27 -2.31 -6.14
C ILE A 181 -4.50 -0.84 -5.77
N TYR A 182 -3.44 -0.10 -5.43
CA TYR A 182 -3.52 1.33 -5.10
C TYR A 182 -3.95 2.15 -6.33
N GLU A 183 -3.39 1.87 -7.50
CA GLU A 183 -3.76 2.53 -8.76
C GLU A 183 -5.24 2.25 -9.13
N ASP A 184 -5.71 1.01 -8.98
CA ASP A 184 -7.13 0.66 -9.17
C ASP A 184 -8.03 1.43 -8.18
N TRP A 185 -7.61 1.49 -6.91
CA TRP A 185 -8.37 2.17 -5.86
C TRP A 185 -8.48 3.69 -6.08
N LEU A 186 -7.43 4.29 -6.61
CA LEU A 186 -7.38 5.69 -7.03
C LEU A 186 -8.29 5.97 -8.21
N ASN A 187 -8.29 5.10 -9.22
CA ASN A 187 -9.12 5.24 -10.42
C ASN A 187 -10.62 5.13 -10.13
N ASP A 188 -10.98 4.27 -9.17
CA ASP A 188 -12.36 4.12 -8.71
C ASP A 188 -12.85 5.28 -7.83
N GLY A 189 -11.97 6.24 -7.48
CA GLY A 189 -12.30 7.39 -6.64
C GLY A 189 -12.70 7.01 -5.21
N THR A 190 -12.38 5.79 -4.78
CA THR A 190 -12.73 5.27 -3.45
C THR A 190 -11.55 5.26 -2.49
N ALA A 191 -10.36 5.69 -2.95
CA ALA A 191 -9.16 5.85 -2.15
C ALA A 191 -9.43 6.66 -0.88
N GLY A 192 -9.01 6.10 0.26
CA GLY A 192 -8.89 6.86 1.51
C GLY A 192 -7.67 7.79 1.46
N ARG A 193 -7.51 8.67 2.45
CA ARG A 193 -6.28 9.46 2.61
C ARG A 193 -5.14 8.56 3.08
N SER A 194 -4.49 7.84 2.16
CA SER A 194 -3.37 6.95 2.51
C SER A 194 -2.03 7.49 2.00
N GLY A 195 -1.66 8.68 2.49
CA GLY A 195 -0.34 9.28 2.15
C GLY A 195 0.84 8.38 2.54
N SER A 196 0.66 7.48 3.52
CA SER A 196 1.61 6.43 3.90
C SER A 196 1.85 5.41 2.77
N VAL A 197 0.79 4.87 2.15
CA VAL A 197 0.88 3.88 1.06
C VAL A 197 1.68 4.41 -0.11
N ALA A 198 1.34 5.61 -0.60
CA ALA A 198 2.03 6.23 -1.73
C ALA A 198 3.51 6.46 -1.44
N THR A 199 3.85 6.83 -0.19
CA THR A 199 5.24 7.02 0.23
C THR A 199 6.00 5.69 0.23
N THR A 200 5.43 4.63 0.81
CA THR A 200 6.08 3.31 0.86
C THR A 200 6.31 2.74 -0.54
N ILE A 201 5.33 2.85 -1.44
CA ILE A 201 5.48 2.44 -2.85
C ILE A 201 6.57 3.29 -3.53
N ALA A 202 6.56 4.61 -3.35
CA ALA A 202 7.57 5.49 -3.93
C ALA A 202 8.99 5.11 -3.47
N ARG A 203 9.16 4.75 -2.19
CA ARG A 203 10.46 4.27 -1.67
C ARG A 203 10.91 2.98 -2.35
N HIS A 204 9.99 2.05 -2.59
CA HIS A 204 10.29 0.83 -3.33
C HIS A 204 10.70 1.11 -4.78
N GLU A 205 9.97 1.98 -5.47
CA GLU A 205 10.30 2.38 -6.85
C GLU A 205 11.63 3.15 -6.93
N ALA A 206 11.95 3.95 -5.92
CA ALA A 206 13.25 4.61 -5.82
C ALA A 206 14.41 3.60 -5.76
N GLY A 207 14.22 2.47 -5.06
CA GLY A 207 15.20 1.37 -5.04
C GLY A 207 15.43 0.72 -6.41
N ARG A 208 14.52 0.92 -7.37
CA ARG A 208 14.67 0.50 -8.77
C ARG A 208 15.31 1.58 -9.66
N GLY A 209 15.51 2.78 -9.11
CA GLY A 209 16.10 3.94 -9.79
C GLY A 209 15.11 5.09 -9.98
N HIS A 210 15.67 6.29 -10.21
CA HIS A 210 14.89 7.54 -10.30
C HIS A 210 13.82 7.52 -11.40
N ALA A 211 14.05 6.80 -12.50
CA ALA A 211 13.08 6.71 -13.60
C ALA A 211 11.79 5.99 -13.18
N ALA A 212 11.90 4.87 -12.45
CA ALA A 212 10.75 4.11 -11.96
C ALA A 212 9.94 4.92 -10.94
N LEU A 213 10.63 5.65 -10.05
CA LEU A 213 10.00 6.56 -9.11
C LEU A 213 9.19 7.66 -9.83
N LEU A 214 9.78 8.32 -10.84
CA LEU A 214 9.08 9.37 -11.56
C LEU A 214 7.88 8.84 -12.33
N GLU A 215 8.02 7.68 -12.98
CA GLU A 215 6.90 7.01 -13.65
C GLU A 215 5.73 6.74 -12.67
N PHE A 216 6.03 6.27 -11.47
CA PHE A 216 5.01 6.09 -10.43
C PHE A 216 4.34 7.41 -10.03
N LEU A 217 5.10 8.45 -9.73
CA LEU A 217 4.56 9.76 -9.33
C LEU A 217 3.70 10.41 -10.42
N GLU A 218 3.98 10.10 -11.68
CA GLU A 218 3.25 10.59 -12.86
C GLU A 218 1.99 9.78 -13.15
N GLY A 219 1.98 8.51 -12.78
CA GLY A 219 0.78 7.67 -12.83
C GLY A 219 -0.31 8.06 -11.83
N LEU A 220 0.01 8.87 -10.82
CA LEU A 220 -0.96 9.31 -9.81
C LEU A 220 -1.93 10.36 -10.38
N PRO A 221 -3.27 10.21 -10.18
CA PRO A 221 -4.28 11.02 -10.84
C PRO A 221 -4.36 12.46 -10.32
N SER A 222 -3.78 12.77 -9.15
CA SER A 222 -3.76 14.12 -8.61
C SER A 222 -2.52 14.40 -7.77
N ILE A 223 -2.18 15.70 -7.65
CA ILE A 223 -1.06 16.16 -6.81
C ILE A 223 -1.28 15.92 -5.32
N THR A 224 -2.53 15.75 -4.87
CA THR A 224 -2.83 15.50 -3.45
C THR A 224 -2.59 14.05 -3.04
N GLU A 225 -2.55 13.14 -4.01
CA GLU A 225 -2.21 11.73 -3.81
C GLU A 225 -0.70 11.48 -3.89
N ARG A 226 0.07 12.48 -4.37
CA ARG A 226 1.53 12.38 -4.37
C ARG A 226 2.05 12.43 -2.94
N PRO A 227 3.00 11.55 -2.58
CA PRO A 227 3.68 11.65 -1.30
C PRO A 227 4.33 13.02 -1.16
N SER A 228 4.43 13.51 0.08
CA SER A 228 5.15 14.76 0.34
C SER A 228 6.57 14.64 -0.18
N ILE A 229 7.01 15.58 -1.00
CA ILE A 229 8.36 15.58 -1.58
C ILE A 229 9.41 15.52 -0.46
N SER A 230 9.25 16.29 0.62
CA SER A 230 10.12 16.24 1.80
C SER A 230 10.19 14.86 2.44
N GLN A 231 9.06 14.16 2.53
CA GLN A 231 9.03 12.82 3.10
C GLN A 231 9.73 11.84 2.17
N LEU A 232 9.47 11.92 0.87
CA LEU A 232 10.15 11.13 -0.14
C LEU A 232 11.67 11.34 -0.06
N MET A 233 12.15 12.59 -0.06
CA MET A 233 13.58 12.92 -0.01
C MET A 233 14.30 12.35 1.22
N ARG A 234 13.64 12.24 2.38
CA ARG A 234 14.22 11.61 3.59
C ARG A 234 14.39 10.11 3.46
N GLU A 235 13.62 9.49 2.58
CA GLU A 235 13.52 8.05 2.46
C GLU A 235 14.20 7.49 1.20
N LEU A 236 14.60 8.36 0.27
CA LEU A 236 15.39 7.97 -0.90
C LEU A 236 16.80 7.54 -0.48
N PRO A 237 17.36 6.49 -1.10
CA PRO A 237 18.79 6.18 -0.96
C PRO A 237 19.65 7.37 -1.42
N ASP A 238 20.70 7.68 -0.67
CA ASP A 238 21.60 8.82 -0.93
C ASP A 238 22.15 8.81 -2.37
N GLU A 239 22.40 7.63 -2.94
CA GLU A 239 22.89 7.44 -4.30
C GLU A 239 21.88 7.80 -5.39
N VAL A 240 20.57 7.76 -5.10
CA VAL A 240 19.49 8.07 -6.06
C VAL A 240 19.17 9.57 -6.06
N VAL A 241 19.42 10.25 -4.95
CA VAL A 241 19.05 11.65 -4.72
C VAL A 241 19.60 12.61 -5.79
N PRO A 242 20.89 12.58 -6.19
CA PRO A 242 21.41 13.54 -7.17
C PRO A 242 20.71 13.46 -8.53
N ASP A 243 20.48 12.25 -9.04
CA ASP A 243 19.82 12.05 -10.33
C ASP A 243 18.34 12.42 -10.28
N PHE A 244 17.66 12.10 -9.17
CA PHE A 244 16.28 12.51 -8.93
C PHE A 244 16.15 14.04 -8.94
N LEU A 245 17.01 14.75 -8.20
CA LEU A 245 16.99 16.22 -8.13
C LEU A 245 17.25 16.86 -9.49
N LYS A 246 18.22 16.34 -10.25
CA LYS A 246 18.55 16.83 -11.58
C LYS A 246 17.37 16.68 -12.55
N GLU A 247 16.71 15.53 -12.53
CA GLU A 247 15.57 15.28 -13.41
C GLU A 247 14.32 16.07 -12.97
N PHE A 248 14.07 16.18 -11.67
CA PHE A 248 13.01 17.02 -11.13
C PHE A 248 13.21 18.50 -11.48
N GLN A 249 14.46 18.99 -11.40
CA GLN A 249 14.82 20.35 -11.84
C GLN A 249 14.54 20.54 -13.32
N ARG A 250 14.99 19.60 -14.16
CA ARG A 250 14.76 19.64 -15.62
C ARG A 250 13.28 19.77 -15.93
N ARG A 251 12.44 18.92 -15.31
CA ARG A 251 10.98 18.93 -15.50
C ARG A 251 10.31 20.17 -14.93
N GLY A 252 10.77 20.68 -13.78
CA GLY A 252 10.23 21.91 -13.21
C GLY A 252 10.59 23.18 -13.97
N MET A 253 11.59 23.14 -14.87
CA MET A 253 11.80 24.20 -15.87
C MET A 253 10.80 24.11 -17.04
N GLU A 254 10.22 22.93 -17.29
CA GLU A 254 9.24 22.67 -18.35
C GLU A 254 7.79 22.91 -17.85
N ASP A 255 7.48 22.55 -16.61
CA ASP A 255 6.21 22.78 -15.95
C ASP A 255 6.39 23.10 -14.45
N THR A 256 6.37 24.40 -14.14
CA THR A 256 6.51 24.90 -12.76
C THR A 256 5.29 24.61 -11.86
N THR A 257 4.13 24.29 -12.45
CA THR A 257 2.91 24.02 -11.68
C THR A 257 2.83 22.58 -11.20
N ALA A 258 3.26 21.62 -12.03
CA ALA A 258 3.33 20.22 -11.66
C ALA A 258 4.55 19.88 -10.77
N TYR A 259 5.62 20.68 -10.86
CA TYR A 259 6.89 20.46 -10.16
C TYR A 259 7.39 21.77 -9.51
N PRO A 260 6.92 22.12 -8.29
CA PRO A 260 7.33 23.34 -7.60
C PRO A 260 8.78 23.21 -7.09
N VAL A 261 9.75 23.52 -7.95
CA VAL A 261 11.20 23.37 -7.71
C VAL A 261 11.66 24.13 -6.46
N ASP A 262 11.13 25.32 -6.22
CA ASP A 262 11.52 26.17 -5.08
C ASP A 262 11.24 25.48 -3.73
N ARG A 263 10.13 24.74 -3.64
CA ARG A 263 9.77 23.99 -2.43
C ARG A 263 10.65 22.77 -2.23
N LEU A 264 10.88 21.99 -3.29
CA LEU A 264 11.78 20.85 -3.23
C LEU A 264 13.19 21.28 -2.81
N MET A 265 13.67 22.41 -3.33
CA MET A 265 14.98 22.94 -2.96
C MET A 265 15.10 23.23 -1.46
N LEU A 266 14.14 23.93 -0.86
CA LEU A 266 14.15 24.21 0.58
C LEU A 266 14.10 22.91 1.40
N GLU A 267 13.33 21.92 0.98
CA GLU A 267 13.24 20.62 1.65
C GLU A 267 14.52 19.78 1.48
N THR A 268 15.26 19.98 0.39
CA THR A 268 16.57 19.35 0.13
C THR A 268 17.66 19.93 1.03
N GLU A 269 17.54 21.20 1.44
CA GLU A 269 18.49 21.83 2.36
C GLU A 269 18.59 21.05 3.68
N ASP A 270 17.44 20.71 4.26
CA ASP A 270 17.36 20.02 5.55
C ASP A 270 17.77 18.54 5.46
N THR A 271 17.53 17.90 4.31
CA THR A 271 17.67 16.44 4.17
C THR A 271 18.96 16.02 3.47
N HIS A 272 19.39 16.81 2.49
CA HIS A 272 20.56 16.54 1.63
C HIS A 272 21.37 17.82 1.39
N PRO A 273 21.98 18.41 2.45
CA PRO A 273 22.58 19.75 2.38
C PRO A 273 23.69 19.86 1.33
N LYS A 274 24.43 18.78 1.07
CA LYS A 274 25.49 18.78 0.05
C LYS A 274 24.94 18.95 -1.37
N GLU A 275 23.87 18.23 -1.70
CA GLU A 275 23.23 18.33 -3.01
C GLU A 275 22.51 19.66 -3.16
N PHE A 276 21.90 20.17 -2.09
CA PHE A 276 21.36 21.53 -2.07
C PHE A 276 22.42 22.60 -2.39
N HIS A 277 23.60 22.53 -1.78
CA HIS A 277 24.68 23.50 -2.06
C HIS A 277 25.13 23.43 -3.52
N ARG A 278 25.38 22.22 -4.05
CA ARG A 278 25.73 22.03 -5.47
C ARG A 278 24.66 22.60 -6.39
N TRP A 279 23.40 22.40 -6.04
CA TRP A 279 22.28 22.92 -6.81
C TRP A 279 22.26 24.44 -6.78
N ILE A 280 22.30 25.08 -5.61
CA ILE A 280 22.36 26.55 -5.49
C ILE A 280 23.53 27.15 -6.30
N GLU A 281 24.69 26.51 -6.28
CA GLU A 281 25.87 26.93 -7.03
C GLU A 281 25.73 26.81 -8.54
N SER A 282 24.85 25.93 -9.03
CA SER A 282 24.53 25.77 -10.45
C SER A 282 23.58 26.85 -10.99
N LEU A 283 22.86 27.56 -10.11
CA LEU A 283 21.87 28.56 -10.51
C LEU A 283 22.53 29.90 -10.89
N GLU A 284 21.90 30.61 -11.82
CA GLU A 284 22.26 31.98 -12.17
C GLU A 284 22.21 32.92 -10.96
N PRO A 285 23.05 33.96 -10.90
CA PRO A 285 23.18 34.85 -9.73
C PRO A 285 21.84 35.43 -9.24
N GLU A 286 20.96 35.84 -10.16
CA GLU A 286 19.66 36.43 -9.80
C GLU A 286 18.71 35.41 -9.15
N LYS A 287 18.66 34.17 -9.66
CA LYS A 287 17.88 33.08 -9.07
C LYS A 287 18.43 32.67 -7.72
N ARG A 288 19.76 32.59 -7.60
CA ARG A 288 20.47 32.31 -6.35
C ARG A 288 20.14 33.33 -5.26
N SER A 289 20.15 34.63 -5.60
CA SER A 289 19.81 35.70 -4.66
C SER A 289 18.34 35.65 -4.22
N ARG A 290 17.39 35.39 -5.12
CA ARG A 290 15.96 35.25 -4.77
C ARG A 290 15.71 34.10 -3.81
N LEU A 291 16.34 32.95 -4.04
CA LEU A 291 16.21 31.77 -3.18
C LEU A 291 16.87 31.99 -1.82
N SER A 292 18.03 32.66 -1.79
CA SER A 292 18.69 33.04 -0.54
C SER A 292 17.79 33.95 0.30
N ILE A 293 17.11 34.94 -0.31
CA ILE A 293 16.17 35.82 0.40
C ILE A 293 14.94 35.05 0.90
N HIS A 294 14.41 34.11 0.10
CA HIS A 294 13.25 33.31 0.51
C HIS A 294 13.55 32.44 1.75
N ARG A 295 14.75 31.85 1.81
CA ARG A 295 15.28 31.11 2.97
C ARG A 295 15.32 31.96 4.25
N TRP A 296 15.75 33.22 4.15
CA TRP A 296 15.78 34.12 5.31
C TRP A 296 14.38 34.45 5.85
N ASN A 297 13.36 34.47 4.99
CA ASN A 297 11.98 34.75 5.39
C ASN A 297 11.21 33.51 5.87
N SER A 298 11.65 32.30 5.55
CA SER A 298 11.00 31.05 6.00
C SER A 298 11.50 30.53 7.35
N LEU A 299 12.59 31.10 7.88
CA LEU A 299 13.20 30.74 9.17
C LEU A 299 12.86 31.70 10.32
N GLY A 300 12.08 32.76 10.05
CA GLY A 300 11.59 33.73 11.04
C GLY A 300 10.10 33.59 11.31
#